data_AF-A0AAN9AEB9-F1
#
_entry.id   AF-A0AAN9AEB9-F1
#
_cell.length_a   1.000
_cell.length_b   1.000
_cell.length_c   1.000
_cell.angle_alpha   90.00
_cell.angle_beta   90.00
_cell.angle_gamma   90.00
#
_symmetry.space_group_name_H-M   'P 1'
#
loop_
_entity.id
_entity.type
_entity.pdbx_description
1 polymer ?
#
loop_
_entity_poly.entity_id
_entity_poly.type
_entity_poly.pdbx_seq_one_letter_code
_entity_poly.pdbx_strand_id
1 'polypeptide(L)'
;MAQLKVPNTPATWIMEGYSIHPEKGLTILPEQSYDSTPPLMMKIEATSFCRRGEQISVRVHLFNPSEINLLVMVVLKGNDDYRFINVEENAKVNYHKPRLSAGDHQHLITVRTHTKNIHTSLNNSKWMVHYEQQF
;
A
#
# COMPACT_ATOMS: atom_id res chain seq x y z
N MET A 1 -30.70 5.85 11.45
CA MET A 1 -30.09 4.54 11.13
C MET A 1 -28.68 4.54 11.68
N ALA A 2 -28.27 3.52 12.44
CA ALA A 2 -26.89 3.42 12.91
C ALA A 2 -26.01 2.94 11.75
N GLN A 3 -24.95 3.70 11.45
CA GLN A 3 -24.00 3.36 10.39
C GLN A 3 -22.81 2.62 10.99
N LEU A 4 -22.60 1.37 10.59
CA LEU A 4 -21.46 0.57 11.04
C LEU A 4 -20.27 0.83 10.11
N LYS A 5 -19.09 1.09 10.70
CA LYS A 5 -17.85 1.18 9.94
C LYS A 5 -17.39 -0.23 9.59
N VAL A 6 -17.16 -0.48 8.30
CA VAL A 6 -16.53 -1.72 7.83
C VAL A 6 -15.08 -1.75 8.36
N PRO A 7 -14.64 -2.84 9.01
CA PRO A 7 -13.26 -2.96 9.46
C PRO A 7 -12.29 -2.89 8.27
N ASN A 8 -11.15 -2.23 8.46
CA ASN A 8 -10.12 -2.08 7.43
C ASN A 8 -9.25 -3.33 7.31
N THR A 9 -9.89 -4.49 7.20
CA THR A 9 -9.26 -5.80 7.02
C THR A 9 -9.91 -6.43 5.80
N PRO A 10 -9.14 -6.81 4.76
CA PRO A 10 -9.66 -7.58 3.63
C PRO A 10 -10.13 -8.95 4.11
N ALA A 11 -11.43 -9.17 4.16
CA ALA A 11 -12.02 -10.41 4.63
C ALA A 11 -13.46 -10.55 4.13
N THR A 12 -13.92 -11.80 4.06
CA THR A 12 -15.35 -12.10 3.97
C THR A 12 -15.94 -12.09 5.38
N TRP A 13 -16.81 -11.13 5.65
CA TRP A 13 -17.55 -10.99 6.89
C TRP A 13 -18.83 -11.81 6.82
N ILE A 14 -19.12 -12.57 7.87
CA ILE A 14 -20.38 -13.28 8.04
C ILE A 14 -21.18 -12.51 9.10
N MET A 15 -22.38 -12.09 8.72
CA MET A 15 -23.32 -11.41 9.59
C MET A 15 -24.46 -12.37 9.91
N GLU A 16 -24.58 -12.70 11.19
CA GLU A 16 -25.71 -13.44 11.73
C GLU A 16 -26.56 -12.52 12.58
N GLY A 17 -27.84 -12.82 12.66
CA GLY A 17 -28.76 -12.08 13.50
C GLY A 17 -29.88 -12.96 13.98
N TYR A 18 -30.56 -12.48 15.01
CA TYR A 18 -31.78 -13.10 15.49
C TYR A 18 -32.82 -12.01 15.73
N SER A 19 -34.08 -12.40 15.67
CA SER A 19 -35.23 -11.55 15.93
C SER A 19 -36.02 -12.14 17.09
N ILE A 20 -36.47 -11.27 18.00
CA ILE A 20 -37.35 -11.64 19.11
C ILE A 20 -38.64 -10.83 18.95
N HIS A 21 -39.77 -11.51 18.88
CA HIS A 21 -41.09 -10.87 18.77
C HIS A 21 -42.04 -11.43 19.85
N PRO A 22 -42.82 -10.58 20.54
CA PRO A 22 -43.72 -11.01 21.62
C PRO A 22 -44.69 -12.13 21.23
N GLU A 23 -45.24 -12.09 20.00
CA GLU A 23 -46.20 -13.09 19.50
C GLU A 23 -45.59 -14.16 18.60
N LYS A 24 -44.43 -13.90 17.97
CA LYS A 24 -43.84 -14.78 16.95
C LYS A 24 -42.62 -15.54 17.46
N GLY A 25 -42.21 -15.29 18.71
CA GLY A 25 -41.11 -15.96 19.37
C GLY A 25 -39.73 -15.50 18.89
N LEU A 26 -38.76 -16.40 19.02
CA LEU A 26 -37.37 -16.22 18.60
C LEU A 26 -37.18 -16.81 17.20
N THR A 27 -36.48 -16.09 16.32
CA THR A 27 -36.11 -16.56 14.99
C THR A 27 -34.67 -16.20 14.67
N ILE A 28 -33.92 -17.13 14.09
CA ILE A 28 -32.58 -16.89 13.57
C ILE A 28 -32.71 -16.40 12.13
N LEU A 29 -32.03 -15.32 11.79
CA LEU A 29 -32.00 -14.78 10.43
C LEU A 29 -30.99 -15.57 9.59
N PRO A 30 -31.24 -15.77 8.28
CA PRO A 30 -30.25 -16.36 7.38
C PRO A 30 -28.93 -15.58 7.41
N GLU A 31 -27.83 -16.31 7.35
CA GLU A 31 -26.50 -15.70 7.26
C GLU A 31 -26.41 -14.77 6.03
N GLN A 32 -25.71 -13.65 6.21
CA GLN A 32 -25.38 -12.73 5.12
C GLN A 32 -23.88 -12.57 5.05
N SER A 33 -23.31 -12.73 3.86
CA SER A 33 -21.88 -12.52 3.65
C SER A 33 -21.60 -11.17 3.01
N TYR A 34 -20.48 -10.56 3.39
CA TYR A 34 -20.01 -9.30 2.84
C TYR A 34 -18.49 -9.35 2.64
N ASP A 35 -18.02 -9.17 1.41
CA ASP A 35 -16.59 -9.10 1.12
C ASP A 35 -16.10 -7.66 1.22
N SER A 36 -15.16 -7.39 2.14
CA SER A 36 -14.53 -6.09 2.32
C SER A 36 -13.22 -5.92 1.55
N THR A 37 -12.86 -6.89 0.69
CA THR A 37 -11.60 -6.85 -0.05
C THR A 37 -11.60 -5.69 -1.06
N PRO A 38 -10.69 -4.72 -0.94
CA PRO A 38 -10.64 -3.59 -1.87
C PRO A 38 -10.05 -4.03 -3.23
N PRO A 39 -10.35 -3.30 -4.32
CA PRO A 39 -9.91 -3.65 -5.67
C PRO A 39 -8.39 -3.54 -5.87
N LEU A 40 -7.68 -2.83 -4.98
CA LEU A 40 -6.23 -2.71 -4.94
C LEU A 40 -5.79 -2.58 -3.48
N MET A 41 -4.77 -3.35 -3.08
CA MET A 41 -4.14 -3.24 -1.76
C MET A 41 -2.69 -2.81 -1.91
N MET A 42 -2.22 -2.01 -0.96
CA MET A 42 -0.83 -1.56 -0.86
C MET A 42 -0.27 -1.92 0.51
N LYS A 43 0.94 -2.47 0.55
CA LYS A 43 1.71 -2.67 1.78
C LYS A 43 3.08 -2.00 1.64
N ILE A 44 3.50 -1.28 2.66
CA ILE A 44 4.80 -0.61 2.70
C ILE A 44 5.65 -1.30 3.77
N GLU A 45 6.88 -1.63 3.41
CA GLU A 45 7.89 -2.18 4.31
C GLU A 45 9.07 -1.20 4.37
N ALA A 46 9.27 -0.63 5.55
CA ALA A 46 10.32 0.33 5.85
C ALA A 46 10.78 0.15 7.30
N THR A 47 11.94 0.69 7.64
CA THR A 47 12.38 0.83 9.03
C THR A 47 11.49 1.83 9.77
N SER A 48 11.17 1.51 11.02
CA SER A 48 10.33 2.36 11.89
C SER A 48 11.02 3.66 12.31
N PHE A 49 12.35 3.65 12.34
CA PHE A 49 13.17 4.80 12.71
C PHE A 49 14.36 4.92 11.76
N CYS A 50 14.82 6.14 11.59
CA CYS A 50 16.06 6.46 10.90
C CYS A 50 16.68 7.71 11.55
N ARG A 51 17.97 7.93 11.32
CA ARG A 51 18.67 9.15 11.72
C ARG A 51 18.89 10.05 10.51
N ARG A 52 18.99 11.35 10.78
CA ARG A 52 19.33 12.33 9.75
C ARG A 52 20.63 11.94 9.02
N GLY A 53 20.61 12.06 7.69
CA GLY A 53 21.72 11.69 6.83
C GLY A 53 21.82 10.19 6.51
N GLU A 54 21.03 9.33 7.16
CA GLU A 54 20.97 7.92 6.79
C GLU A 54 20.30 7.72 5.43
N GLN A 55 20.63 6.60 4.82
CA GLN A 55 20.10 6.15 3.55
C GLN A 55 19.21 4.92 3.83
N ILE A 56 17.88 5.09 3.82
CA ILE A 56 16.93 3.99 4.15
C ILE A 56 16.28 3.39 2.91
N SER A 57 15.95 2.10 2.90
CA SER A 57 15.18 1.51 1.79
C SER A 57 13.72 1.37 2.17
N VAL A 58 12.82 1.84 1.31
CA VAL A 58 11.37 1.61 1.42
C VAL A 58 10.94 0.67 0.30
N ARG A 59 10.19 -0.38 0.63
CA ARG A 59 9.62 -1.33 -0.33
C ARG A 59 8.10 -1.19 -0.36
N VAL A 60 7.52 -1.12 -1.55
CA VAL A 60 6.07 -1.04 -1.75
C VAL A 60 5.60 -2.29 -2.46
N HIS A 61 4.60 -2.96 -1.90
CA HIS A 61 3.93 -4.11 -2.51
C HIS A 61 2.53 -3.68 -2.95
N LEU A 62 2.18 -4.01 -4.19
CA LEU A 62 0.84 -3.81 -4.73
C LEU A 62 0.21 -5.17 -5.00
N PHE A 63 -1.02 -5.35 -4.53
CA PHE A 63 -1.79 -6.58 -4.71
C PHE A 63 -3.09 -6.26 -5.45
N ASN A 64 -3.31 -6.97 -6.55
CA ASN A 64 -4.53 -6.89 -7.33
C ASN A 64 -5.33 -8.19 -7.13
N PRO A 65 -6.36 -8.19 -6.27
CA PRO A 65 -7.24 -9.34 -6.08
C PRO A 65 -8.25 -9.51 -7.24
N SER A 66 -8.34 -8.54 -8.15
CA SER A 66 -9.30 -8.54 -9.25
C SER A 66 -8.90 -9.49 -10.39
N GLU A 67 -9.87 -9.86 -11.22
CA GLU A 67 -9.66 -10.70 -12.41
C GLU A 67 -9.17 -9.94 -13.65
N ILE A 68 -8.96 -8.62 -13.55
CA ILE A 68 -8.42 -7.80 -14.64
C ILE A 68 -7.09 -7.15 -14.24
N ASN A 69 -6.16 -7.00 -15.19
CA ASN A 69 -4.92 -6.29 -14.95
C ASN A 69 -5.21 -4.81 -14.66
N LEU A 70 -4.54 -4.23 -13.67
CA LEU A 70 -4.70 -2.82 -13.32
C LEU A 70 -3.49 -2.02 -13.80
N LEU A 71 -3.73 -0.84 -14.35
CA LEU A 71 -2.70 0.16 -14.59
C LEU A 71 -2.73 1.18 -13.44
N VAL A 72 -1.71 1.16 -12.60
CA VAL A 72 -1.67 1.91 -11.34
C VAL A 72 -0.56 2.95 -11.40
N MET A 73 -0.90 4.20 -11.09
CA MET A 73 0.09 5.26 -10.88
C MET A 73 0.42 5.37 -9.39
N VAL A 74 1.65 5.01 -9.03
CA VAL A 74 2.20 5.23 -7.69
C VAL A 74 2.93 6.56 -7.69
N VAL A 75 2.52 7.46 -6.78
CA VAL A 75 3.17 8.75 -6.59
C VAL A 75 3.90 8.76 -5.27
N LEU A 76 5.22 8.90 -5.32
CA LEU A 76 6.04 9.19 -4.16
C LEU A 76 6.05 10.70 -4.01
N LYS A 77 5.39 11.19 -2.97
CA LYS A 77 5.32 12.63 -2.71
C LYS A 77 6.69 13.17 -2.35
N GLY A 78 7.05 14.32 -2.90
CA GLY A 78 8.22 15.06 -2.46
C GLY A 78 7.96 15.74 -1.11
N ASN A 79 9.02 15.97 -0.36
CA ASN A 79 9.01 16.81 0.84
C ASN A 79 10.40 17.47 0.97
N ASP A 80 10.47 18.61 1.64
CA ASP A 80 11.73 19.28 1.98
C ASP A 80 12.58 18.44 2.92
N ASP A 81 11.96 17.62 3.77
CA ASP A 81 12.58 16.70 4.72
C ASP A 81 13.37 15.56 4.07
N TYR A 82 13.23 15.30 2.78
CA TYR A 82 14.03 14.24 2.16
C TYR A 82 14.29 14.42 0.68
N ARG A 83 15.25 13.66 0.21
CA ARG A 83 15.59 13.50 -1.21
C ARG A 83 15.52 12.03 -1.59
N PHE A 84 15.18 11.80 -2.84
CA PHE A 84 15.11 10.47 -3.44
C PHE A 84 16.45 10.14 -4.11
N ILE A 85 16.97 8.95 -3.83
CA ILE A 85 18.17 8.45 -4.51
C ILE A 85 17.79 7.76 -5.83
N ASN A 86 18.32 8.30 -6.92
CA ASN A 86 18.12 7.75 -8.25
C ASN A 86 18.98 6.50 -8.43
N VAL A 87 18.35 5.45 -8.91
CA VAL A 87 19.06 4.27 -9.42
C VAL A 87 19.29 4.48 -10.90
N GLU A 88 20.56 4.41 -11.31
CA GLU A 88 20.96 4.59 -12.70
C GLU A 88 20.71 3.32 -13.51
N GLU A 89 20.95 3.38 -14.81
CA GLU A 89 20.89 2.23 -15.70
C GLU A 89 21.67 1.02 -15.14
N ASN A 90 21.08 -0.17 -15.30
CA ASN A 90 21.60 -1.44 -14.76
C ASN A 90 21.61 -1.56 -13.23
N ALA A 91 20.68 -0.90 -12.54
CA ALA A 91 20.53 -0.95 -11.10
C ALA A 91 21.79 -0.49 -10.32
N LYS A 92 22.64 0.34 -10.93
CA LYS A 92 23.85 0.87 -10.29
C LYS A 92 23.53 2.13 -9.50
N VAL A 93 23.98 2.16 -8.26
CA VAL A 93 23.96 3.36 -7.41
C VAL A 93 25.38 3.64 -6.96
N ASN A 94 25.85 4.88 -7.17
CA ASN A 94 27.10 5.31 -6.55
C ASN A 94 26.84 5.58 -5.07
N TYR A 95 27.29 4.67 -4.20
CA TYR A 95 27.03 4.75 -2.76
C TYR A 95 27.66 5.98 -2.10
N HIS A 96 28.75 6.51 -2.67
CA HIS A 96 29.48 7.64 -2.10
C HIS A 96 28.99 8.99 -2.58
N LYS A 97 28.32 9.04 -3.74
CA LYS A 97 27.80 10.29 -4.30
C LYS A 97 26.55 9.98 -5.16
N PRO A 98 25.46 9.53 -4.54
CA PRO A 98 24.25 9.18 -5.27
C PRO A 98 23.64 10.45 -5.90
N ARG A 99 23.00 10.29 -7.06
CA ARG A 99 22.20 11.38 -7.63
C ARG A 99 20.92 11.50 -6.84
N LEU A 100 20.69 12.68 -6.30
CA LEU A 100 19.49 13.02 -5.55
C LEU A 100 18.46 13.72 -6.44
N SER A 101 17.19 13.50 -6.14
CA SER A 101 16.07 14.22 -6.74
C SER A 101 15.05 14.64 -5.68
N ALA A 102 14.30 15.70 -6.01
CA ALA A 102 13.27 16.29 -5.16
C ALA A 102 11.96 16.42 -5.95
N GLY A 103 10.87 16.70 -5.23
CA GLY A 103 9.53 16.77 -5.82
C GLY A 103 8.87 15.40 -5.92
N ASP A 104 7.72 15.37 -6.61
CA ASP A 104 6.92 14.15 -6.76
C ASP A 104 7.53 13.23 -7.83
N HIS A 105 7.65 11.95 -7.50
CA HIS A 105 8.05 10.91 -8.46
C HIS A 105 6.87 10.01 -8.79
N GLN A 106 6.56 9.89 -10.07
CA GLN A 106 5.43 9.09 -10.56
C GLN A 106 5.92 7.82 -11.24
N HIS A 107 5.30 6.69 -10.90
CA HIS A 107 5.57 5.40 -11.48
C HIS A 107 4.27 4.79 -12.00
N LEU A 108 4.20 4.58 -13.31
CA LEU A 108 3.07 3.89 -13.94
C LEU A 108 3.41 2.40 -14.03
N ILE A 109 2.65 1.56 -13.33
CA ILE A 109 2.94 0.14 -13.15
C ILE A 109 1.70 -0.68 -13.52
N THR A 110 1.90 -1.73 -14.30
CA THR A 110 0.86 -2.74 -14.55
C THR A 110 0.88 -3.79 -13.44
N VAL A 111 -0.19 -3.87 -12.65
CA VAL A 111 -0.40 -4.85 -11.58
C VAL A 111 -1.26 -6.00 -12.12
N ARG A 112 -0.63 -7.16 -12.31
CA ARG A 112 -1.29 -8.34 -12.89
C ARG A 112 -2.28 -8.98 -11.93
N THR A 113 -3.30 -9.64 -12.50
CA THR A 113 -4.32 -10.40 -11.78
C THR A 113 -3.71 -11.53 -10.97
N HIS A 114 -4.35 -11.90 -9.85
CA HIS A 114 -4.03 -13.05 -8.99
C HIS A 114 -2.55 -13.18 -8.59
N THR A 115 -1.76 -12.12 -8.76
CA THR A 115 -0.32 -12.16 -8.49
C THR A 115 -0.14 -11.78 -7.04
N LYS A 116 -0.09 -12.82 -6.18
CA LYS A 116 0.02 -12.69 -4.72
C LYS A 116 1.27 -11.97 -4.24
N ASN A 117 2.29 -11.81 -5.08
CA ASN A 117 3.49 -11.06 -4.76
C ASN A 117 4.04 -10.43 -6.04
N ILE A 118 3.58 -9.23 -6.40
CA ILE A 118 4.49 -8.38 -7.16
C ILE A 118 5.43 -7.81 -6.12
N HIS A 119 6.60 -8.45 -5.97
CA HIS A 119 7.78 -7.70 -5.56
C HIS A 119 8.05 -6.69 -6.67
N THR A 120 7.26 -5.64 -6.72
CA THR A 120 7.78 -4.36 -7.16
C THR A 120 8.64 -3.90 -5.99
N SER A 121 9.78 -4.60 -5.78
CA SER A 121 11.00 -3.81 -5.79
C SER A 121 10.82 -2.99 -7.05
N LEU A 122 10.52 -1.70 -6.90
CA LEU A 122 10.82 -0.76 -7.96
C LEU A 122 12.26 -1.14 -8.33
N ASN A 123 12.41 -1.99 -9.35
CA ASN A 123 13.63 -2.78 -9.53
C ASN A 123 14.74 -1.90 -10.12
N ASN A 124 14.43 -0.61 -10.30
CA ASN A 124 15.32 0.53 -10.48
C ASN A 124 14.96 1.67 -9.52
N SER A 125 14.46 1.37 -8.34
CA SER A 125 14.14 2.38 -7.31
C SER A 125 14.09 1.71 -5.94
N LYS A 126 15.25 1.22 -5.52
CA LYS A 126 15.59 1.25 -4.10
C LYS A 126 15.65 2.73 -3.72
N TRP A 127 14.50 3.32 -3.46
CA TRP A 127 14.43 4.72 -3.08
C TRP A 127 15.03 4.84 -1.71
N MET A 128 16.09 5.64 -1.65
CA MET A 128 16.71 5.95 -0.40
C MET A 128 16.54 7.42 -0.07
N VAL A 129 15.97 7.65 1.09
CA VAL A 129 15.51 8.94 1.61
C VAL A 129 16.73 9.58 2.29
N HIS A 130 17.25 10.68 1.74
CA HIS A 130 18.33 11.47 2.36
C HIS A 130 17.77 12.77 2.92
N TYR A 131 17.82 12.95 4.25
CA TYR A 131 17.36 14.17 4.93
C TYR A 131 18.46 15.25 4.90
N GLU A 132 18.24 16.34 4.16
CA GLU A 132 19.12 17.52 4.10
C GLU A 132 18.40 18.73 4.72
N GLN A 133 19.10 19.49 5.59
CA GLN A 133 18.58 20.73 6.17
C GLN A 133 19.22 21.92 5.45
N GLN A 134 18.40 22.88 5.00
CA GLN A 134 18.85 24.23 4.66
C GLN A 134 19.14 25.01 5.94
N PHE A 135 20.24 25.78 5.92
CA PHE A 135 20.71 26.64 7.02
C PHE A 135 19.77 27.81 7.31
#